data_AF-A0A174A608-F1
#
_entry.id   AF-A0A174A608-F1
#
_cell.length_a   1.000
_cell.length_b   1.000
_cell.length_c   1.000
_cell.angle_alpha   90.00
_cell.angle_beta   90.00
_cell.angle_gamma   90.00
#
_symmetry.space_group_name_H-M   'P 1'
#
loop_
_entity.id
_entity.type
_entity.pdbx_description
1 polymer ?
#
loop_
_entity_poly.entity_id
_entity_poly.type
_entity_poly.pdbx_seq_one_letter_code
_entity_poly.pdbx_strand_id
1 'polypeptide(L)'
;MKYKVGDRVIVRKDLVGGLEYPYSNPLCGKLYFASAMEKFRGEEYEIVASLDDYGCETYSLSLGEEESKWVFNDAMLILVDGLRSLICKRNIK
;
A
#
# COMPACT_ATOMS: atom_id res chain seq x y z
N MET A 1 -2.12 4.57 -12.10
CA MET A 1 -1.34 4.12 -10.94
C MET A 1 -1.13 5.25 -9.95
N LYS A 2 -1.69 5.11 -8.74
CA LYS A 2 -1.57 6.07 -7.64
C LYS A 2 -0.14 6.19 -7.10
N TYR A 3 0.60 5.07 -7.09
CA TYR A 3 1.99 5.01 -6.69
C TYR A 3 2.86 4.46 -7.83
N LYS A 4 4.17 4.68 -7.77
CA LYS A 4 5.15 4.19 -8.75
C LYS A 4 6.31 3.46 -8.07
N VAL A 5 7.05 2.67 -8.84
CA VAL A 5 8.28 2.02 -8.39
C VAL A 5 9.26 3.07 -7.85
N GLY A 6 9.86 2.78 -6.70
CA GLY A 6 10.73 3.70 -5.95
C GLY A 6 10.01 4.61 -4.95
N ASP A 7 8.67 4.69 -4.98
CA ASP A 7 7.94 5.41 -3.94
C ASP A 7 8.03 4.68 -2.60
N ARG A 8 8.16 5.45 -1.51
CA ARG A 8 8.12 4.94 -0.14
C ARG A 8 6.71 5.05 0.41
N VAL A 9 6.19 3.93 0.89
CA VAL A 9 4.83 3.80 1.41
C VAL A 9 4.83 3.13 2.78
N ILE A 10 3.83 3.47 3.59
CA ILE A 10 3.55 2.79 4.86
C ILE A 10 2.34 1.89 4.66
N VAL A 11 2.43 0.64 5.10
CA VAL A 11 1.25 -0.24 5.20
C VAL A 11 0.37 0.27 6.33
N ARG A 12 -0.92 0.48 6.08
CA ARG A 12 -1.87 1.01 7.06
C ARG A 12 -1.88 0.20 8.36
N LYS A 13 -1.89 0.90 9.51
CA LYS A 13 -1.90 0.28 10.85
C LYS A 13 -3.24 -0.36 11.22
N ASP A 14 -4.33 0.10 10.62
CA ASP A 14 -5.69 -0.33 10.91
C ASP A 14 -6.16 -1.51 10.03
N LEU A 15 -5.27 -2.09 9.22
CA LEU A 15 -5.59 -3.31 8.48
C LEU A 15 -5.76 -4.48 9.45
N VAL A 16 -6.70 -5.37 9.14
CA VAL A 16 -7.03 -6.57 9.89
C VAL A 16 -6.86 -7.76 8.97
N GLY A 17 -6.02 -8.70 9.40
CA GLY A 17 -5.77 -9.96 8.69
C GLY A 17 -7.05 -10.77 8.52
N GLY A 18 -7.24 -11.34 7.34
CA GLY A 18 -8.44 -12.09 7.00
C GLY A 18 -9.57 -11.25 6.39
N LEU A 19 -9.38 -9.94 6.21
CA LEU A 19 -10.35 -9.06 5.57
C LEU A 19 -9.94 -8.71 4.14
N GLU A 20 -10.94 -8.27 3.36
CA GLU A 20 -10.75 -7.78 2.01
C GLU A 20 -10.90 -6.26 1.95
N TYR A 21 -10.00 -5.60 1.21
CA TYR A 21 -9.99 -4.15 1.06
C TYR A 21 -10.28 -3.76 -0.39
N PRO A 22 -11.18 -2.80 -0.64
CA PRO A 22 -11.59 -2.45 -1.99
C PRO A 22 -10.45 -1.82 -2.78
N TYR A 23 -10.43 -2.10 -4.08
CA TYR A 23 -9.64 -1.31 -5.03
C TYR A 23 -10.30 0.06 -5.24
N SER A 24 -9.52 1.05 -5.67
CA SER A 24 -10.06 2.33 -6.14
C SER A 24 -11.05 2.17 -7.31
N ASN A 25 -10.79 1.24 -8.24
CA ASN A 25 -11.76 0.87 -9.26
C ASN A 25 -12.77 -0.15 -8.68
N PRO A 26 -14.07 0.20 -8.53
CA PRO A 26 -15.06 -0.70 -7.95
C PRO A 26 -15.31 -1.96 -8.78
N LEU A 27 -15.01 -1.95 -10.09
CA LEU A 27 -15.16 -3.13 -10.96
C LEU A 27 -14.16 -4.25 -10.61
N CYS A 28 -13.06 -3.92 -9.93
CA CYS A 28 -12.02 -4.85 -9.51
C CYS A 28 -12.37 -5.62 -8.22
N GLY A 29 -13.47 -5.26 -7.55
CA GLY A 29 -13.84 -5.85 -6.28
C GLY A 29 -12.85 -5.47 -5.17
N LYS A 30 -12.26 -6.47 -4.51
CA LYS A 30 -11.42 -6.29 -3.32
C LYS A 30 -10.21 -7.20 -3.35
N LEU A 31 -9.16 -6.81 -2.62
CA LEU A 31 -7.95 -7.60 -2.41
C LEU A 31 -7.92 -8.14 -0.98
N TYR A 32 -7.69 -9.44 -0.84
CA TYR A 32 -7.58 -10.11 0.45
C TYR A 32 -6.25 -9.76 1.14
N PHE A 33 -6.33 -9.33 2.40
CA PHE A 33 -5.17 -9.07 3.25
C PHE A 33 -4.99 -10.24 4.21
N ALA A 34 -4.03 -11.12 3.93
CA ALA A 34 -3.84 -12.35 4.71
C ALA A 34 -3.36 -12.04 6.14
N SER A 35 -3.72 -12.89 7.11
CA SER A 35 -3.29 -12.72 8.51
C SER A 35 -1.77 -12.70 8.68
N ALA A 36 -1.03 -13.43 7.84
CA ALA A 36 0.44 -13.38 7.83
C ALA A 36 1.02 -12.01 7.42
N MET A 37 0.25 -11.18 6.72
CA MET A 37 0.65 -9.83 6.29
C MET A 37 0.53 -8.80 7.42
N GLU A 38 -0.13 -9.12 8.54
CA GLU A 38 -0.31 -8.17 9.65
C GLU A 38 1.00 -7.64 10.23
N LYS A 39 2.08 -8.42 10.12
CA LYS A 39 3.42 -8.03 10.57
C LYS A 39 4.02 -6.84 9.81
N PHE A 40 3.50 -6.52 8.63
CA PHE A 40 3.97 -5.39 7.83
C PHE A 40 3.30 -4.06 8.18
N ARG A 41 2.23 -4.08 8.99
CA ARG A 41 1.46 -2.89 9.33
C ARG A 41 2.30 -1.85 10.04
N GLY A 42 2.17 -0.60 9.61
CA GLY A 42 2.83 0.54 10.23
C GLY A 42 4.30 0.73 9.84
N GLU A 43 4.86 -0.20 9.10
CA GLU A 43 6.24 -0.15 8.62
C GLU A 43 6.30 0.49 7.23
N GLU A 44 7.46 1.09 6.95
CA GLU A 44 7.76 1.76 5.68
C GLU A 44 8.48 0.82 4.73
N TYR A 45 8.02 0.77 3.48
CA TYR A 45 8.62 -0.04 2.42
C TYR A 45 8.69 0.74 1.11
N GLU A 46 9.61 0.33 0.24
CA GLU A 46 9.68 0.82 -1.13
C GLU A 46 8.84 -0.05 -2.06
N ILE A 47 8.17 0.57 -3.04
CA ILE A 47 7.49 -0.16 -4.11
C ILE A 47 8.53 -0.65 -5.12
N VAL A 48 8.60 -1.97 -5.31
CA VAL A 48 9.56 -2.60 -6.25
C VAL A 48 8.90 -3.04 -7.55
N ALA A 49 7.58 -3.24 -7.54
CA ALA A 49 6.80 -3.51 -8.74
C ALA A 49 5.38 -2.96 -8.59
N SER A 50 4.79 -2.59 -9.72
CA SER A 50 3.43 -2.10 -9.82
C SER A 50 2.79 -2.74 -11.04
N LEU A 51 1.59 -3.32 -10.87
CA LEU A 51 0.80 -3.87 -11.96
C LEU A 51 -0.55 -3.18 -11.99
N ASP A 52 -0.95 -2.75 -13.19
CA ASP A 52 -2.29 -2.25 -13.48
C ASP A 52 -2.98 -3.24 -14.41
N ASP A 53 -3.98 -3.94 -13.89
CA ASP A 53 -4.83 -4.83 -14.67
C ASP A 53 -6.22 -4.20 -14.77
N TYR A 54 -6.47 -3.44 -15.85
CA TYR A 54 -7.74 -2.74 -16.09
C TYR A 54 -8.23 -1.87 -14.90
N GLY A 55 -7.31 -1.16 -14.23
CA GLY A 55 -7.60 -0.32 -13.07
C GLY A 55 -7.53 -1.05 -11.73
N CYS A 56 -7.19 -2.34 -11.72
CA CYS A 56 -6.95 -3.14 -10.52
C CYS A 56 -5.49 -3.00 -10.09
N GLU A 57 -5.15 -1.82 -9.59
CA GLU A 57 -3.76 -1.49 -9.26
C GLU A 57 -3.26 -2.28 -8.05
N THR A 58 -2.17 -3.02 -8.24
CA THR A 58 -1.47 -3.75 -7.19
C THR A 58 0.00 -3.37 -7.13
N TYR A 59 0.56 -3.46 -5.93
CA TYR A 59 1.90 -3.02 -5.59
C TYR A 59 2.63 -4.11 -4.83
N SER A 60 3.84 -4.44 -5.26
CA SER A 60 4.78 -5.29 -4.52
C SER A 60 5.77 -4.42 -3.77
N LEU A 61 6.04 -4.77 -2.52
CA LEU A 61 6.91 -4.03 -1.62
C LEU A 61 8.26 -4.72 -1.45
N SER A 62 9.29 -3.95 -1.10
CA SER A 62 10.64 -4.43 -0.76
C SER A 62 10.68 -5.12 0.62
N LEU A 63 10.07 -6.30 0.73
CA LEU A 63 9.92 -7.02 2.01
C LEU A 63 11.15 -7.84 2.43
N GLY A 64 12.29 -7.67 1.75
CA GLY A 64 13.53 -8.43 2.02
C GLY A 64 13.49 -9.86 1.46
N GLU A 65 14.06 -10.82 2.19
CA GLU A 65 14.18 -12.24 1.81
C GLU A 65 12.87 -13.04 2.06
N GLU A 66 11.71 -12.41 1.93
CA GLU A 66 10.44 -13.13 2.01
C GLU A 66 10.27 -14.06 0.81
N GLU A 67 10.07 -15.35 1.06
CA GLU A 67 9.76 -16.33 0.01
C GLU A 67 8.37 -16.08 -0.63
N SER A 68 7.46 -15.44 0.11
CA SER A 68 6.10 -15.15 -0.33
C SER A 68 6.02 -13.78 -1.01
N LYS A 69 5.54 -13.76 -2.27
CA LYS A 69 5.25 -12.53 -3.00
C LYS A 69 3.92 -11.94 -2.52
N TRP A 70 3.99 -11.00 -1.60
CA TRP A 70 2.82 -10.23 -1.16
C TRP A 70 2.53 -9.06 -2.10
N VAL A 71 1.24 -8.81 -2.31
CA VAL A 71 0.75 -7.67 -3.08
C VAL A 71 -0.24 -6.87 -2.24
N PHE A 72 -0.25 -5.56 -2.46
CA PHE A 72 -1.09 -4.61 -1.76
C PHE A 72 -1.81 -3.75 -2.79
N ASN A 73 -3.03 -3.30 -2.47
CA ASN A 73 -3.70 -2.31 -3.30
C ASN A 73 -3.53 -0.91 -2.70
N ASP A 74 -4.03 0.08 -3.42
CA ASP A 74 -3.84 1.48 -3.07
C ASP A 74 -4.55 1.90 -1.76
N ALA A 75 -5.60 1.18 -1.37
CA ALA A 75 -6.34 1.38 -0.13
C ALA A 75 -5.59 0.87 1.11
N MET A 76 -4.63 -0.04 0.95
CA MET A 76 -3.82 -0.59 2.03
C MET A 76 -2.58 0.24 2.37
N LEU A 77 -2.22 1.20 1.51
CA LEU A 77 -0.94 1.91 1.57
C LEU A 77 -1.13 3.42 1.74
N ILE A 78 -0.17 4.07 2.40
CA ILE A 78 -0.09 5.52 2.57
C ILE A 78 1.26 6.01 2.04
N LEU A 79 1.28 6.99 1.13
CA LEU A 79 2.52 7.58 0.62
C LEU A 79 3.24 8.41 1.71
N VAL A 80 4.53 8.13 1.93
CA VAL A 80 5.35 8.83 2.94
C VAL A 80 5.55 10.31 2.58
N ASP A 81 5.83 10.60 1.30
CA ASP A 81 6.08 11.98 0.85
C ASP A 81 4.82 12.85 0.88
N GLY A 82 3.64 12.24 0.71
CA GLY A 82 2.35 12.91 0.88
C GLY A 82 2.11 13.37 2.34
N LEU A 83 2.60 12.59 3.31
CA LEU A 83 2.48 12.91 4.73
C LEU A 83 3.33 14.12 5.13
N ARG A 84 4.57 14.22 4.59
CA ARG A 84 5.45 15.39 4.81
C ARG A 84 4.83 16.67 4.24
N SER A 85 4.23 16.61 3.05
CA SER A 85 3.55 17.76 2.43
C SER A 85 2.34 18.25 3.25
N LEU A 86 1.57 17.33 3.84
CA LEU A 86 0.44 17.66 4.72
C LEU A 86 0.87 18.29 6.05
N ILE A 87 1.99 17.86 6.63
CA ILE A 87 2.54 18.47 7.85
C ILE A 87 3.08 19.88 7.55
N CYS A 88 3.76 20.08 6.42
CA CYS A 88 4.26 21.40 6.02
C CYS A 88 3.12 22.42 5.81
N LYS A 89 1.95 22.01 5.29
CA LYS A 89 0.80 22.90 5.10
C LYS A 89 0.11 23.35 6.39
N ARG A 90 0.30 22.66 7.52
CA ARG A 90 -0.23 23.08 8.83
C ARG A 90 0.64 24.12 9.55
N ASN A 91 1.85 24.39 9.07
CA ASN A 91 2.80 25.35 9.65
C ASN A 91 2.84 26.71 8.92
N ILE A 92 1.83 27.04 8.12
CA ILE A 92 1.67 28.41 7.61
C ILE A 92 0.98 29.23 8.70
N LYS A 93 1.79 30.02 9.40
CA LYS A 93 1.41 30.96 10.45
C LYS A 93 0.76 32.21 9.87
#